data_AF-A0AAJ0RPK2-F1
#
_entry.id   AF-A0AAJ0RPK2-F1
#
_cell.length_a   1.000
_cell.length_b   1.000
_cell.length_c   1.000
_cell.angle_alpha   90.00
_cell.angle_beta   90.00
_cell.angle_gamma   90.00
#
_symmetry.space_group_name_H-M   'P 1'
#
loop_
_entity.id
_entity.type
_entity.pdbx_description
1 polymer ?
#
loop_
_entity_poly.entity_id
_entity_poly.type
_entity_poly.pdbx_seq_one_letter_code
_entity_poly.pdbx_strand_id
1 'polypeptide(L)' 'MTDLRPTASIDTQLSQARAVIERHLAPRLLAVHLFGSALDGGLKPYSDIDLLVFMRFARTTISGLPGMSKT' A
#
# COMPACT_ATOMS: atom_id res chain seq x y z
N MET A 1 1.75 28.23 4.99
CA MET A 1 1.38 26.90 4.47
C MET A 1 2.66 26.30 3.90
N THR A 2 3.39 25.56 4.73
CA THR A 2 4.78 25.15 4.44
C THR A 2 4.76 23.91 3.56
N ASP A 3 5.42 23.99 2.41
CA ASP A 3 5.63 22.87 1.47
C ASP A 3 6.51 21.81 2.16
N LEU A 4 5.90 20.71 2.62
CA LEU A 4 6.55 19.58 3.30
C LEU A 4 7.28 18.70 2.28
N ARG A 5 8.29 19.23 1.59
CA ARG A 5 9.18 18.39 0.77
C ARG A 5 10.22 17.71 1.67
N PRO A 6 10.34 16.37 1.63
CA PRO A 6 11.36 15.65 2.37
C PRO A 6 12.77 16.15 2.01
N THR A 7 13.58 16.46 3.03
CA THR A 7 14.93 17.07 2.94
C THR A 7 16.04 16.11 2.52
N ALA A 8 15.70 14.85 2.22
CA ALA A 8 16.48 13.93 1.40
C ALA A 8 15.55 13.48 0.26
N SER A 9 15.99 13.56 -1.00
CA SER A 9 15.12 13.20 -2.14
C SER A 9 14.88 11.69 -2.14
N ILE A 10 13.86 11.27 -1.40
CA ILE A 10 13.29 9.92 -1.41
C ILE A 10 12.42 9.69 -2.65
N ASP A 11 12.26 10.70 -3.51
CA ASP A 11 11.39 10.70 -4.68
C ASP A 11 11.69 9.52 -5.62
N THR A 12 12.98 9.24 -5.85
CA THR A 12 13.41 8.09 -6.67
C THR A 12 13.00 6.78 -6.03
N GLN A 13 13.24 6.61 -4.73
CA GLN A 13 12.89 5.38 -4.00
C GLN A 13 11.37 5.19 -3.94
N LEU A 14 10.61 6.27 -3.71
CA LEU A 14 9.15 6.26 -3.73
C LEU A 14 8.62 5.89 -5.12
N SER A 15 9.20 6.46 -6.17
CA SER A 15 8.80 6.16 -7.55
C SER A 15 9.06 4.69 -7.90
N GLN A 16 10.21 4.15 -7.49
CA GLN A 16 10.58 2.75 -7.70
C GLN A 16 9.69 1.80 -6.90
N ALA A 17 9.49 2.07 -5.61
CA ALA A 17 8.63 1.26 -4.75
C ALA A 17 7.19 1.25 -5.28
N ARG A 18 6.66 2.43 -5.66
CA ARG A 18 5.34 2.55 -6.28
C ARG A 18 5.22 1.72 -7.55
N ALA A 19 6.20 1.78 -8.45
CA ALA A 19 6.18 1.01 -9.69
C ALA A 19 6.15 -0.51 -9.44
N VAL A 20 6.89 -1.00 -8.45
CA VAL A 20 6.87 -2.42 -8.04
C VAL A 20 5.49 -2.79 -7.47
N ILE A 21 4.97 -1.99 -6.55
CA ILE A 21 3.65 -2.22 -5.93
C ILE A 21 2.54 -2.24 -7.00
N GLU A 22 2.53 -1.26 -7.91
CA GLU A 22 1.57 -1.18 -9.02
C GLU A 22 1.67 -2.41 -9.93
N ARG A 23 2.88 -2.82 -10.32
CA ARG A 23 3.11 -4.00 -11.17
C ARG A 23 2.55 -5.28 -10.55
N HIS A 24 2.66 -5.46 -9.23
CA HIS A 24 2.27 -6.70 -8.57
C HIS A 24 0.83 -6.71 -8.08
N LEU A 25 0.26 -5.54 -7.75
CA LEU A 25 -1.05 -5.46 -7.13
C LEU A 25 -2.14 -4.93 -8.07
N ALA A 26 -1.81 -4.40 -9.26
CA ALA A 26 -2.82 -4.06 -10.25
C ALA A 26 -3.57 -5.32 -10.75
N PRO A 27 -4.89 -5.22 -11.04
CA PRO A 27 -5.76 -4.04 -10.92
C PRO A 27 -6.41 -3.90 -9.52
N ARG A 28 -5.96 -4.67 -8.53
CA ARG A 28 -6.55 -4.72 -7.18
C ARG A 28 -6.08 -3.57 -6.29
N LEU A 29 -4.97 -2.92 -6.63
CA LEU A 29 -4.46 -1.76 -5.90
C LEU A 29 -5.47 -0.60 -5.92
N LEU A 30 -5.76 -0.04 -4.75
CA LEU A 30 -6.66 1.10 -4.58
C LEU A 30 -5.88 2.39 -4.28
N ALA A 31 -4.91 2.32 -3.37
CA ALA A 31 -4.12 3.46 -2.97
C ALA A 31 -2.78 3.02 -2.34
N VAL A 32 -1.80 3.91 -2.42
CA VAL A 32 -0.52 3.83 -1.69
C VAL A 32 -0.35 5.16 -0.98
N HIS A 33 -0.19 5.13 0.34
CA HIS A 33 0.00 6.31 1.16
C HIS A 33 1.38 6.28 1.82
N LEU A 34 2.10 7.40 1.74
CA LEU A 34 3.30 7.63 2.55
C LEU A 34 2.86 7.88 3.99
N PHE A 35 3.60 7.33 4.96
CA PHE A 35 3.36 7.53 6.39
C PHE A 35 4.67 7.78 7.13
N GLY A 36 4.56 8.09 8.42
CA GLY A 36 5.69 8.15 9.34
C GLY A 36 6.59 9.37 9.14
N SER A 37 7.84 9.22 9.58
CA SER A 37 8.80 10.33 9.73
C SER A 37 9.10 11.10 8.43
N ALA A 38 8.81 10.51 7.27
CA ALA A 38 8.96 11.13 5.98
C ALA A 38 7.99 12.29 5.71
N LEU A 39 6.80 12.27 6.31
CA LEU A 39 5.80 13.35 6.19
C LEU A 39 6.13 14.53 7.10
N ASP A 40 6.61 14.25 8.31
CA ASP A 40 6.90 15.27 9.33
C ASP A 40 8.24 15.99 9.11
N GLY A 41 8.93 15.71 7.98
CA GLY A 41 10.25 16.25 7.68
C GLY A 41 11.36 15.72 8.60
N GLY A 42 11.09 14.66 9.35
CA GLY A 42 11.94 14.09 10.40
C GLY A 42 12.75 12.87 9.97
N LEU A 43 12.92 12.62 8.68
CA LEU A 43 13.76 11.55 8.13
C LEU A 43 15.19 11.69 8.65
N LYS A 44 15.63 10.76 9.51
CA LYS A 44 17.01 10.68 9.99
C LYS A 44 17.83 9.80 9.05
N PRO A 45 19.18 9.89 9.11
CA PRO A 45 20.02 8.90 8.44
C PRO A 45 19.59 7.47 8.83
N TYR A 46 19.49 6.59 7.84
CA TYR A 46 19.08 5.19 8.01
C TYR A 46 17.64 4.98 8.51
N SER A 47 16.78 6.00 8.47
CA SER A 47 15.34 5.81 8.66
C SER A 47 14.73 5.06 7.48
N ASP A 48 13.77 4.21 7.78
CA ASP A 48 12.94 3.53 6.78
C ASP A 48 11.90 4.50 6.17
N ILE A 49 11.29 4.07 5.06
CA ILE A 49 10.14 4.74 4.42
C ILE A 49 8.91 3.86 4.59
N ASP A 50 7.93 4.38 5.33
CA ASP A 50 6.69 3.66 5.62
C ASP A 50 5.65 3.87 4.52
N LEU A 51 5.20 2.79 3.88
CA LEU A 51 4.12 2.81 2.89
C LEU A 51 2.94 1.96 3.35
N LEU A 52 1.75 2.58 3.38
CA LEU A 52 0.49 1.88 3.60
C LEU A 52 -0.22 1.63 2.27
N VAL A 53 -0.50 0.36 1.98
CA VAL A 53 -1.09 -0.08 0.70
C VAL A 53 -2.50 -0.62 0.92
N PHE A 54 -3.47 -0.06 0.21
CA PHE A 54 -4.85 -0.56 0.20
C PHE A 54 -5.13 -1.30 -1.10
N MET A 55 -5.74 -2.48 -0.99
CA MET A 55 -6.13 -3.28 -2.15
C MET A 55 -7.50 -3.93 -1.96
N ARG A 56 -8.17 -4.21 -3.08
CA ARG A 56 -9.48 -4.87 -3.13
C ARG A 56 -9.32 -6.36 -3.35
N PHE A 57 -10.03 -7.16 -2.57
CA PHE A 57 -10.23 -8.57 -2.85
C PHE A 57 -11.68 -8.84 -3.20
N ALA A 58 -11.91 -9.72 -4.18
CA ALA A 58 -13.23 -10.25 -4.41
C ALA A 58 -13.63 -11.10 -3.20
N ARG A 59 -14.89 -10.97 -2.78
CA ARG A 59 -15.45 -11.86 -1.76
C ARG A 59 -15.66 -13.23 -2.40
N THR A 60 -14.86 -14.22 -2.02
CA THR A 60 -15.15 -15.61 -2.39
C THR A 60 -16.41 -16.03 -1.64
N THR A 61 -17.51 -16.22 -2.37
CA THR A 61 -18.71 -16.86 -1.80
C THR A 61 -18.46 -18.36 -1.82
N ILE A 62 -18.49 -19.01 -0.67
CA ILE A 62 -18.38 -20.48 -0.58
C ILE A 62 -19.72 -21.06 -1.03
N SER A 63 -19.93 -21.15 -2.35
CA SER A 63 -21.11 -21.80 -2.92
C SER A 63 -20.81 -23.29 -3.03
N GLY A 64 -21.19 -24.08 -2.02
CA GLY A 64 -21.08 -25.54 -2.07
C GLY A 64 -20.89 -26.24 -0.72
N LEU A 65 -21.88 -26.21 0.16
CA LEU A 65 -22.13 -27.36 1.03
C LEU A 65 -23.20 -28.21 0.32
N PRO A 66 -22.89 -29.46 -0.10
CA PRO A 66 -23.88 -30.33 -0.72
C PRO A 66 -25.00 -30.60 0.28
N GLY A 67 -26.23 -30.65 -0.23
CA GLY A 67 -27.44 -30.79 0.58
C GLY A 67 -27.33 -31.89 1.63
N MET A 68 -27.52 -31.51 2.90
CA MET A 68 -28.06 -32.46 3.85
C MET A 68 -29.53 -32.69 3.45
N SER A 69 -29.75 -33.75 2.67
CA SER A 69 -31.07 -34.35 2.53
C SER A 69 -31.56 -34.68 3.93
N LYS A 70 -32.58 -33.94 4.40
CA LYS A 70 -33.36 -34.36 5.56
C LYS A 70 -34.03 -35.68 5.17
N THR A 71 -33.63 -36.75 5.83
CA THR A 71 -34.36 -38.02 5.83
C THR A 71 -34.76 -38.28 7.28
#